data_AF-A0A8H7WQ11-F1
#
_entry.id   AF-A0A8H7WQ11-F1
#
_cell.length_a   1.000
_cell.length_b   1.000
_cell.length_c   1.000
_cell.angle_alpha   90.00
_cell.angle_beta   90.00
_cell.angle_gamma   90.00
#
_symmetry.space_group_name_H-M   'P 1'
#
loop_
_entity.id
_entity.type
_entity.pdbx_description
1 polymer ?
#
loop_
_entity_poly.entity_id
_entity_poly.type
_entity_poly.pdbx_seq_one_letter_code
_entity_poly.pdbx_strand_id
1 'polypeptide(L)'
;MEILLKFLARDKGVLSYDGETVKLRAPNEKTPSPITAEDTTIASLKTLIKDLEVQTNVLTKKVDELAATAKEAVARKNRVSALAALRSKKLAETTLTKRHATLAQLEEVFSKIEQAADQVELVGVMEASTRVLTGLNKEVGGVDRVDDVVDQLREQMSQVDEVGNVIAEVGQGVNAADEEEVDDELEAMEREERERREEKERLEKEEREKQEAAETMRKLDALEEAERQTKEAAAKKQADEEAQKAERARTEKSIEGELKRLSLDAEKVLA
;
A
#
# COMPACT_ATOMS: atom_id res chain seq x y z
N MET A 1 -27.08 -13.12 26.11
CA MET A 1 -27.51 -13.35 24.71
C MET A 1 -28.66 -14.37 24.64
N GLU A 2 -28.56 -15.51 25.32
CA GLU A 2 -29.63 -16.54 25.33
C GLU A 2 -31.03 -16.04 25.72
N ILE A 3 -31.13 -15.16 26.73
CA ILE A 3 -32.44 -14.63 27.20
C ILE A 3 -33.14 -13.88 26.07
N LEU A 4 -32.38 -13.14 25.25
CA LEU A 4 -32.90 -12.43 24.09
C LEU A 4 -33.37 -13.40 23.01
N LEU A 5 -32.58 -14.44 22.69
CA LEU A 5 -32.94 -15.45 21.70
C LEU A 5 -34.18 -16.23 22.12
N LYS A 6 -34.28 -16.63 23.39
CA LYS A 6 -35.46 -17.30 23.97
C LYS A 6 -36.71 -16.39 23.90
N PHE A 7 -36.57 -15.10 24.21
CA PHE A 7 -37.65 -14.12 24.07
C PHE A 7 -38.10 -13.95 22.61
N LEU A 8 -37.15 -13.84 21.67
CA LEU A 8 -37.44 -13.68 20.25
C LEU A 8 -38.12 -14.94 19.65
N ALA A 9 -37.74 -16.12 20.11
CA ALA A 9 -38.36 -17.38 19.70
C ALA A 9 -39.78 -17.51 20.27
N ARG A 10 -39.95 -17.33 21.59
CA ARG A 10 -41.21 -17.59 22.30
C ARG A 10 -42.24 -16.46 22.14
N ASP A 11 -41.82 -15.21 22.36
CA ASP A 11 -42.74 -14.07 22.52
C ASP A 11 -42.91 -13.28 21.21
N LYS A 12 -41.90 -13.29 20.33
CA LYS A 12 -41.98 -12.62 19.01
C LYS A 12 -42.22 -13.57 17.84
N GLY A 13 -41.90 -14.86 17.98
CA GLY A 13 -42.08 -15.85 16.91
C GLY A 13 -41.30 -15.52 15.64
N VAL A 14 -40.14 -14.87 15.76
CA VAL A 14 -39.34 -14.42 14.61
C VAL A 14 -38.20 -15.37 14.26
N LEU A 15 -37.91 -16.35 15.12
CA LEU A 15 -36.84 -17.31 14.95
C LEU A 15 -37.13 -18.63 15.68
N SER A 16 -36.47 -19.70 15.27
CA SER A 16 -36.33 -20.96 16.01
C SER A 16 -34.93 -21.04 16.59
N TYR A 17 -34.80 -21.52 17.84
CA TYR A 17 -33.53 -21.62 18.55
C TYR A 17 -33.49 -22.88 19.42
N ASP A 18 -32.44 -23.70 19.26
CA ASP A 18 -32.24 -24.95 20.00
C ASP A 18 -31.13 -24.88 21.06
N GLY A 19 -30.45 -23.73 21.20
CA GLY A 19 -29.29 -23.55 22.07
C GLY A 19 -28.01 -23.24 21.30
N GLU A 20 -27.87 -23.78 20.10
CA GLU A 20 -26.66 -23.69 19.27
C GLU A 20 -26.95 -23.04 17.91
N THR A 21 -28.03 -23.46 17.25
CA THR A 21 -28.44 -22.99 15.93
C THR A 21 -29.58 -21.98 16.05
N VAL A 22 -29.46 -20.86 15.32
CA VAL A 22 -30.52 -19.85 15.19
C VAL A 22 -31.03 -19.89 13.75
N LYS A 23 -32.30 -20.28 13.56
CA LYS A 23 -32.98 -20.21 12.28
C LYS A 23 -33.94 -19.03 12.27
N LEU A 24 -33.73 -18.08 11.36
CA LEU A 24 -34.62 -16.93 11.21
C LEU A 24 -35.86 -17.32 10.40
N ARG A 25 -37.02 -16.79 10.78
CA ARG A 25 -38.26 -16.98 10.02
C ARG A 25 -38.12 -16.31 8.65
N ALA A 26 -38.44 -17.05 7.58
CA ALA A 26 -38.49 -16.48 6.24
C ALA A 26 -39.58 -15.39 6.14
N PRO A 27 -39.41 -14.35 5.31
CA PRO A 27 -40.41 -13.28 5.17
C PRO A 27 -41.80 -13.78 4.77
N ASN A 28 -41.85 -14.91 4.04
CA ASN A 28 -43.05 -15.51 3.49
C ASN A 28 -43.71 -16.53 4.44
N GLU A 29 -43.10 -16.82 5.60
CA GLU A 29 -43.62 -17.76 6.59
C GLU A 29 -44.29 -17.03 7.77
N LYS A 30 -45.49 -17.49 8.16
CA LYS A 30 -46.21 -16.92 9.33
C LYS A 30 -45.57 -17.31 10.66
N THR A 31 -45.06 -18.53 10.74
CA THR A 31 -44.39 -19.10 11.92
C THR A 31 -43.00 -19.58 11.53
N PRO A 32 -42.01 -19.49 12.43
CA PRO A 32 -40.68 -19.99 12.16
C PRO A 32 -40.73 -21.51 11.98
N SER A 33 -40.14 -22.01 10.90
CA SER A 33 -39.99 -23.44 10.65
C SER A 33 -39.05 -24.08 11.69
N PRO A 34 -39.24 -25.37 12.02
CA PRO A 34 -38.32 -26.07 12.91
C PRO A 34 -36.92 -26.12 12.31
N ILE A 35 -35.92 -26.19 13.18
CA ILE A 35 -34.52 -26.40 12.80
C ILE A 35 -34.38 -27.83 12.28
N THR A 36 -33.84 -27.99 11.08
CA THR A 36 -33.55 -29.28 10.47
C THR A 36 -32.06 -29.63 10.58
N ALA A 37 -31.68 -30.87 10.27
CA ALA A 37 -30.28 -31.28 10.28
C ALA A 37 -29.44 -30.53 9.23
N GLU A 38 -30.05 -30.16 8.11
CA GLU A 38 -29.45 -29.34 7.06
C GLU A 38 -29.13 -27.94 7.59
N ASP A 39 -30.05 -27.31 8.35
CA ASP A 39 -29.84 -25.99 8.95
C ASP A 39 -28.62 -25.99 9.89
N THR A 40 -28.50 -27.02 10.74
CA THR A 40 -27.34 -27.20 11.63
C THR A 40 -26.05 -27.36 10.83
N THR A 41 -26.07 -28.16 9.76
CA THR A 41 -24.90 -28.37 8.90
C THR A 41 -24.45 -27.08 8.22
N ILE A 42 -25.39 -26.27 7.72
CA ILE A 42 -25.11 -24.95 7.14
C ILE A 42 -24.54 -24.00 8.20
N ALA A 43 -25.06 -24.03 9.42
CA ALA A 43 -24.53 -23.22 10.52
C ALA A 43 -23.08 -23.63 10.89
N SER A 44 -22.78 -24.93 10.92
CA SER A 44 -21.42 -25.43 11.13
C SER A 44 -20.49 -25.03 9.98
N LEU A 45 -20.94 -25.08 8.73
CA LEU A 45 -20.17 -24.62 7.56
C LEU A 45 -19.84 -23.12 7.68
N LYS A 46 -20.81 -22.28 8.01
CA LYS A 46 -20.60 -20.83 8.23
C LYS A 46 -19.60 -20.57 9.36
N THR A 47 -19.69 -21.34 10.45
CA THR A 47 -18.75 -21.24 11.57
C THR A 47 -17.32 -21.61 11.13
N LEU A 48 -17.17 -22.71 10.38
CA LEU A 48 -15.87 -23.14 9.85
C LEU A 48 -15.26 -22.11 8.91
N ILE A 49 -16.06 -21.52 8.01
CA ILE A 49 -15.62 -20.42 7.13
C ILE A 49 -15.11 -19.26 8.01
N LYS A 50 -15.88 -18.86 9.02
CA LYS A 50 -15.49 -17.75 9.89
C LYS A 50 -14.21 -18.02 10.67
N ASP A 51 -14.05 -19.24 11.17
CA ASP A 51 -12.84 -19.65 11.89
C ASP A 51 -11.63 -19.65 10.97
N LEU A 52 -11.78 -20.12 9.72
CA LEU A 52 -10.72 -20.06 8.72
C LEU A 52 -10.34 -18.62 8.36
N GLU A 53 -11.29 -17.71 8.20
CA GLU A 53 -11.01 -16.27 8.02
C GLU A 53 -10.20 -15.69 9.18
N VAL A 54 -10.53 -16.05 10.43
CA VAL A 54 -9.78 -15.57 11.59
C VAL A 54 -8.36 -16.15 11.57
N GLN A 55 -8.21 -17.44 11.27
CA GLN A 55 -6.92 -18.10 11.19
C GLN A 55 -6.04 -17.54 10.07
N THR A 56 -6.59 -17.27 8.88
CA THR A 56 -5.85 -16.66 7.78
C THR A 56 -5.38 -15.27 8.16
N ASN A 57 -6.22 -14.44 8.77
CA ASN A 57 -5.83 -13.12 9.26
C ASN A 57 -4.68 -13.16 10.29
N VAL A 58 -4.70 -14.14 11.20
CA VAL A 58 -3.62 -14.34 12.18
C VAL A 58 -2.33 -14.80 11.48
N LEU A 59 -2.43 -15.72 10.53
CA LEU A 59 -1.30 -16.19 9.73
C LEU A 59 -0.68 -15.08 8.89
N THR A 60 -1.48 -14.21 8.27
CA THR A 60 -1.00 -13.03 7.52
C THR A 60 -0.16 -12.12 8.40
N LYS A 61 -0.66 -11.76 9.59
CA LYS A 61 0.11 -10.93 10.54
C LYS A 61 1.42 -11.59 10.94
N LYS A 62 1.41 -12.92 11.14
CA LYS A 62 2.62 -13.67 11.48
C LYS A 62 3.63 -13.69 10.34
N VAL A 63 3.18 -13.77 9.08
CA VAL A 63 4.05 -13.64 7.90
C VAL A 63 4.72 -12.26 7.89
N ASP A 64 3.95 -11.19 8.12
CA ASP A 64 4.48 -9.81 8.16
C ASP A 64 5.52 -9.63 9.29
N GLU A 65 5.24 -10.16 10.48
CA GLU A 65 6.16 -10.13 11.62
C GLU A 65 7.48 -10.88 11.33
N LEU A 66 7.40 -12.06 10.70
CA LEU A 66 8.57 -12.84 10.32
C LEU A 66 9.37 -12.17 9.21
N ALA A 67 8.70 -11.51 8.26
CA ALA A 67 9.35 -10.70 7.24
C ALA A 67 10.10 -9.51 7.85
N ALA A 68 9.50 -8.80 8.82
CA ALA A 68 10.17 -7.72 9.53
C ALA A 68 11.39 -8.23 10.33
N THR A 69 11.24 -9.37 11.00
CA THR A 69 12.32 -10.02 11.78
C THR A 69 13.48 -10.42 10.87
N ALA A 70 13.19 -10.98 9.69
CA ALA A 70 14.21 -11.33 8.70
C ALA A 70 14.99 -10.10 8.22
N LYS A 71 14.29 -9.00 7.89
CA LYS A 71 14.91 -7.72 7.50
C LYS A 71 15.81 -7.15 8.60
N GLU A 72 15.38 -7.19 9.86
CA GLU A 72 16.19 -6.73 11.00
C GLU A 72 17.43 -7.61 11.22
N ALA A 73 17.30 -8.93 11.05
CA ALA A 73 18.42 -9.86 11.16
C ALA A 73 19.47 -9.61 10.05
N VAL A 74 19.04 -9.34 8.81
CA VAL A 74 19.93 -8.97 7.69
C VAL A 74 20.65 -7.64 8.00
N ALA A 75 19.94 -6.61 8.46
CA ALA A 75 20.55 -5.34 8.83
C ALA A 75 21.64 -5.48 9.90
N ARG A 76 21.45 -6.42 10.85
CA ARG A 76 22.42 -6.77 11.90
C ARG A 76 23.52 -7.74 11.44
N LYS A 77 23.55 -8.14 10.16
CA LYS A 77 24.47 -9.14 9.60
C LYS A 77 24.39 -10.50 10.30
N ASN A 78 23.23 -10.85 10.87
CA ASN A 78 23.01 -12.13 11.52
C ASN A 78 22.33 -13.11 10.55
N ARG A 79 23.16 -13.76 9.72
CA ARG A 79 22.71 -14.69 8.67
C ARG A 79 21.89 -15.87 9.22
N VAL A 80 22.29 -16.43 10.37
CA VAL A 80 21.60 -17.58 10.98
C VAL A 80 20.18 -17.20 11.40
N SER A 81 20.02 -16.05 12.05
CA SER A 81 18.70 -15.55 12.45
C SER A 81 17.84 -15.14 11.25
N ALA A 82 18.45 -14.59 10.19
CA ALA A 82 17.75 -14.24 8.95
C ALA A 82 17.19 -15.48 8.25
N LEU A 83 18.02 -16.52 8.06
CA LEU A 83 17.60 -17.79 7.47
C LEU A 83 16.49 -18.47 8.28
N ALA A 84 16.60 -18.50 9.61
CA ALA A 84 15.57 -19.09 10.46
C ALA A 84 14.23 -18.35 10.34
N ALA A 85 14.26 -17.01 10.27
CA ALA A 85 13.07 -16.19 10.08
C ALA A 85 12.45 -16.40 8.69
N LEU A 86 13.25 -16.45 7.62
CA LEU A 86 12.79 -16.71 6.25
C LEU A 86 12.15 -18.09 6.09
N ARG A 87 12.78 -19.15 6.63
CA ARG A 87 12.19 -20.50 6.61
C ARG A 87 10.85 -20.54 7.34
N SER A 88 10.77 -19.87 8.49
CA SER A 88 9.53 -19.77 9.25
C SER A 88 8.46 -18.98 8.50
N LYS A 89 8.84 -17.90 7.81
CA LYS A 89 7.98 -17.09 6.95
C LYS A 89 7.40 -17.95 5.82
N LYS A 90 8.26 -18.65 5.06
CA LYS A 90 7.84 -19.49 3.93
C LYS A 90 6.89 -20.62 4.35
N LEU A 91 7.13 -21.24 5.50
CA LEU A 91 6.22 -22.25 6.07
C LEU A 91 4.84 -21.64 6.41
N ALA A 92 4.84 -20.45 7.01
CA ALA A 92 3.62 -19.71 7.32
C ALA A 92 2.86 -19.31 6.04
N GLU A 93 3.56 -18.84 5.00
CA GLU A 93 2.99 -18.53 3.68
C GLU A 93 2.38 -19.76 3.00
N THR A 94 3.10 -20.88 2.98
CA THR A 94 2.59 -22.13 2.40
C THR A 94 1.32 -22.58 3.12
N THR A 95 1.30 -22.45 4.45
CA THR A 95 0.11 -22.76 5.26
C THR A 95 -1.03 -21.79 4.94
N LEU A 96 -0.73 -20.50 4.82
CA LEU A 96 -1.69 -19.46 4.47
C LEU A 96 -2.33 -19.73 3.10
N THR A 97 -1.52 -20.06 2.08
CA THR A 97 -2.01 -20.43 0.74
C THR A 97 -2.94 -21.63 0.78
N LYS A 98 -2.57 -22.69 1.50
CA LYS A 98 -3.43 -23.87 1.67
C LYS A 98 -4.75 -23.51 2.36
N ARG A 99 -4.70 -22.65 3.38
CA ARG A 99 -5.90 -22.20 4.12
C ARG A 99 -6.81 -21.34 3.24
N HIS A 100 -6.26 -20.44 2.42
CA HIS A 100 -7.05 -19.68 1.45
C HIS A 100 -7.69 -20.59 0.39
N ALA A 101 -6.98 -21.60 -0.10
CA ALA A 101 -7.56 -22.57 -1.03
C ALA A 101 -8.73 -23.32 -0.41
N THR A 102 -8.59 -23.79 0.85
CA THR A 102 -9.69 -24.43 1.57
C THR A 102 -10.86 -23.48 1.83
N LEU A 103 -10.59 -22.22 2.21
CA LEU A 103 -11.62 -21.21 2.40
C LEU A 103 -12.43 -21.00 1.13
N ALA A 104 -11.75 -20.80 -0.02
CA ALA A 104 -12.40 -20.62 -1.31
C ALA A 104 -13.26 -21.85 -1.70
N GLN A 105 -12.78 -23.07 -1.45
CA GLN A 105 -13.56 -24.28 -1.68
C GLN A 105 -14.83 -24.33 -0.82
N LEU A 106 -14.75 -23.93 0.45
CA LEU A 106 -15.92 -23.91 1.34
C LEU A 106 -16.91 -22.81 0.98
N GLU A 107 -16.42 -21.64 0.58
CA GLU A 107 -17.26 -20.55 0.05
C GLU A 107 -17.96 -20.94 -1.25
N GLU A 108 -17.27 -21.66 -2.15
CA GLU A 108 -17.87 -22.20 -3.36
C GLU A 108 -18.98 -23.21 -3.04
N VAL A 109 -18.74 -24.14 -2.10
CA VAL A 109 -19.76 -25.09 -1.63
C VAL A 109 -20.95 -24.35 -1.01
N PHE A 110 -20.69 -23.33 -0.18
CA PHE A 110 -21.73 -22.52 0.43
C PHE A 110 -22.57 -21.80 -0.64
N SER A 111 -21.93 -21.19 -1.64
CA SER A 111 -22.64 -20.54 -2.76
C SER A 111 -23.49 -21.52 -3.56
N LYS A 112 -23.01 -22.74 -3.80
CA LYS A 112 -23.81 -23.80 -4.46
C LYS A 112 -25.03 -24.21 -3.63
N ILE A 113 -24.91 -24.24 -2.31
CA ILE A 113 -26.04 -24.51 -1.41
C ILE A 113 -27.08 -23.37 -1.52
N GLU A 114 -26.64 -22.12 -1.53
CA GLU A 114 -27.55 -20.97 -1.72
C GLU A 114 -28.27 -21.03 -3.08
N GLN A 115 -27.54 -21.30 -4.17
CA GLN A 115 -28.14 -21.48 -5.49
C GLN A 115 -29.15 -22.63 -5.53
N ALA A 116 -28.86 -23.75 -4.86
CA ALA A 116 -29.78 -24.87 -4.77
C ALA A 116 -31.04 -24.51 -3.97
N ALA A 117 -30.91 -23.72 -2.91
CA ALA A 117 -32.05 -23.21 -2.14
C ALA A 117 -32.93 -22.29 -3.00
N ASP A 118 -32.33 -21.38 -3.79
CA ASP A 118 -33.05 -20.51 -4.72
C ASP A 118 -33.79 -21.31 -5.81
N GLN A 119 -33.17 -22.38 -6.33
CA GLN A 119 -33.79 -23.26 -7.31
C GLN A 119 -35.03 -23.98 -6.74
N VAL A 120 -34.98 -24.41 -5.47
CA VAL A 120 -36.14 -24.99 -4.79
C VAL A 120 -37.27 -23.97 -4.67
N GLU A 121 -36.96 -22.72 -4.32
CA GLU A 121 -37.95 -21.64 -4.27
C GLU A 121 -38.56 -21.36 -5.66
N LEU A 122 -37.74 -21.30 -6.71
CA LEU A 122 -38.18 -21.14 -8.10
C LEU A 122 -39.17 -22.23 -8.52
N VAL A 123 -38.86 -23.50 -8.22
CA VAL A 123 -39.77 -24.61 -8.51
C VAL A 123 -41.12 -24.43 -7.78
N GLY A 124 -41.09 -24.01 -6.51
CA GLY A 124 -42.31 -23.68 -5.77
C GLY A 124 -43.16 -22.59 -6.43
N VAL A 125 -42.52 -21.53 -6.95
CA VAL A 125 -43.20 -20.46 -7.70
C VAL A 125 -43.76 -20.98 -9.03
N MET A 126 -43.03 -21.84 -9.74
CA MET A 126 -43.51 -22.47 -10.99
C MET A 126 -44.71 -23.36 -10.75
N GLU A 127 -44.73 -24.15 -9.67
CA GLU A 127 -45.89 -24.97 -9.29
C GLU A 127 -47.12 -24.11 -8.96
N ALA A 128 -46.92 -23.03 -8.20
CA ALA A 128 -47.98 -22.09 -7.86
C ALA A 128 -48.54 -21.42 -9.13
N SER A 129 -47.66 -21.00 -10.03
CA SER A 129 -48.02 -20.40 -11.33
C SER A 129 -48.80 -21.39 -12.20
N THR A 130 -48.36 -22.65 -12.26
CA THR A 130 -49.06 -23.71 -12.99
C THR A 130 -50.47 -23.97 -12.43
N ARG A 131 -50.64 -23.95 -11.11
CA ARG A 131 -51.95 -24.05 -10.46
C ARG A 131 -52.86 -22.87 -10.84
N VAL A 132 -52.35 -21.65 -10.84
CA VAL A 132 -53.09 -20.45 -11.27
C VAL A 132 -53.48 -20.55 -12.74
N LEU A 133 -52.53 -20.89 -13.63
CA LEU A 133 -52.79 -21.06 -15.05
C LEU A 133 -53.83 -22.16 -15.32
N THR A 134 -53.76 -23.28 -14.60
CA THR A 134 -54.75 -24.36 -14.70
C THR A 134 -56.14 -23.90 -14.24
N GLY A 135 -56.22 -23.08 -13.18
CA GLY A 135 -57.46 -22.47 -12.71
C GLY A 135 -58.08 -21.54 -13.75
N LEU A 136 -57.27 -20.61 -14.29
CA LEU A 136 -57.68 -19.70 -15.36
C LEU A 136 -58.11 -20.45 -16.62
N ASN A 137 -57.37 -21.49 -17.03
CA ASN A 137 -57.70 -22.30 -18.19
C ASN A 137 -59.05 -23.03 -18.03
N LYS A 138 -59.39 -23.46 -16.80
CA LYS A 138 -60.72 -24.01 -16.48
C LYS A 138 -61.83 -22.95 -16.54
N GLU A 139 -61.53 -21.72 -16.16
CA GLU A 139 -62.48 -20.60 -16.15
C GLU A 139 -62.74 -20.02 -17.56
N VAL A 140 -61.73 -20.06 -18.45
CA VAL A 140 -61.82 -19.57 -19.83
C VAL A 140 -62.55 -20.57 -20.77
N GLY A 141 -62.70 -21.83 -20.36
CA GLY A 141 -63.55 -22.82 -21.05
C GLY A 141 -62.86 -24.10 -21.54
N GLY A 142 -61.65 -24.41 -21.09
CA GLY A 142 -60.97 -25.68 -21.43
C GLY A 142 -60.61 -25.86 -22.91
N VAL A 143 -60.06 -27.03 -23.23
CA VAL A 143 -59.50 -27.41 -24.55
C VAL A 143 -60.48 -27.20 -25.71
N ASP A 144 -61.79 -27.35 -25.46
CA ASP A 144 -62.82 -27.23 -26.50
C ASP A 144 -62.92 -25.83 -27.13
N ARG A 145 -62.55 -24.76 -26.40
CA ARG A 145 -62.52 -23.37 -26.94
C ARG A 145 -61.13 -22.95 -27.45
N VAL A 146 -60.12 -23.74 -27.08
CA VAL A 146 -58.72 -23.50 -27.41
C VAL A 146 -58.35 -24.23 -28.70
N ASP A 147 -58.93 -25.39 -29.01
CA ASP A 147 -58.73 -26.10 -30.28
C ASP A 147 -59.08 -25.22 -31.49
N ASP A 148 -60.19 -24.46 -31.41
CA ASP A 148 -60.59 -23.50 -32.46
C ASP A 148 -59.58 -22.34 -32.65
N VAL A 149 -58.88 -21.94 -31.58
CA VAL A 149 -57.89 -20.84 -31.60
C VAL A 149 -56.50 -21.36 -31.96
N VAL A 150 -56.17 -22.60 -31.60
CA VAL A 150 -54.91 -23.27 -31.94
C VAL A 150 -54.87 -23.66 -33.41
N ASP A 151 -55.99 -24.03 -34.02
CA ASP A 151 -56.06 -24.25 -35.46
C ASP A 151 -55.90 -22.93 -36.24
N GLN A 152 -56.43 -21.82 -35.73
CA GLN A 152 -56.19 -20.47 -36.31
C GLN A 152 -54.74 -19.97 -36.10
N LEU A 153 -54.07 -20.41 -35.03
CA LEU A 153 -52.69 -20.01 -34.72
C LEU A 153 -51.65 -20.86 -35.48
N ARG A 154 -51.94 -22.15 -35.74
CA ARG A 154 -51.10 -23.03 -36.57
C ARG A 154 -51.00 -22.57 -38.02
N GLU A 155 -52.03 -21.90 -38.54
CA GLU A 155 -52.00 -21.29 -39.87
C GLU A 155 -51.08 -20.05 -39.93
N GLN A 156 -50.76 -19.42 -38.79
CA GLN A 156 -49.95 -18.21 -38.70
C GLN A 156 -48.48 -18.44 -38.30
N MET A 157 -48.12 -19.63 -37.82
CA MET A 157 -46.76 -19.92 -37.31
C MET A 157 -45.92 -20.84 -38.21
N SER A 158 -46.18 -20.85 -39.53
CA SER A 158 -45.26 -21.41 -40.54
C SER A 158 -44.12 -20.45 -40.92
N GLN A 159 -43.76 -19.51 -40.04
CA GLN A 159 -42.59 -18.65 -40.25
C GLN A 159 -41.75 -18.58 -38.99
N VAL A 160 -40.46 -18.78 -39.23
CA VAL A 160 -39.29 -18.50 -38.39
C VAL A 160 -38.65 -19.74 -37.76
N ASP A 161 -37.58 -20.09 -38.48
CA ASP A 161 -36.50 -21.03 -38.26
C ASP A 161 -35.57 -20.64 -37.08
N GLU A 162 -35.16 -21.70 -36.37
CA GLU A 162 -33.75 -22.13 -36.21
C GLU A 162 -32.76 -21.44 -35.22
N VAL A 163 -31.99 -22.35 -34.59
CA VAL A 163 -30.62 -22.30 -34.03
C VAL A 163 -30.36 -21.72 -32.62
N GLY A 164 -29.59 -22.48 -31.82
CA GLY A 164 -28.64 -21.87 -30.87
C GLY A 164 -28.02 -22.77 -29.79
N ASN A 165 -27.03 -23.60 -30.14
CA ASN A 165 -26.16 -24.35 -29.20
C ASN A 165 -25.19 -23.45 -28.40
N VAL A 166 -24.67 -23.95 -27.25
CA VAL A 166 -23.24 -24.22 -26.91
C VAL A 166 -22.99 -24.15 -25.39
N ILE A 167 -22.35 -25.20 -24.85
CA ILE A 167 -21.91 -25.37 -23.45
C ILE A 167 -20.37 -25.36 -23.36
N ALA A 168 -19.88 -24.53 -22.44
CA ALA A 168 -18.72 -24.57 -21.53
C ALA A 168 -17.33 -25.11 -21.96
N GLU A 169 -16.31 -24.35 -21.56
CA GLU A 169 -14.90 -24.76 -21.46
C GLU A 169 -14.21 -24.08 -20.24
N VAL A 170 -13.09 -24.69 -19.82
CA VAL A 170 -11.92 -24.17 -19.06
C VAL A 170 -12.02 -24.30 -17.52
N GLY A 171 -11.01 -24.78 -16.78
CA GLY A 171 -9.63 -25.16 -17.10
C GLY A 171 -8.83 -25.50 -15.83
N GLN A 172 -7.60 -25.93 -16.03
CA GLN A 172 -6.70 -26.66 -15.11
C GLN A 172 -5.79 -25.76 -14.25
N GLY A 173 -5.19 -26.34 -13.19
CA GLY A 173 -3.72 -26.30 -13.00
C GLY A 173 -3.20 -25.93 -11.58
N VAL A 174 -2.64 -26.88 -10.82
CA VAL A 174 -1.22 -27.26 -10.56
C VAL A 174 -0.37 -26.33 -9.68
N ASN A 175 0.25 -26.90 -8.63
CA ASN A 175 1.72 -26.95 -8.36
C ASN A 175 2.10 -26.81 -6.88
N ALA A 176 3.09 -27.60 -6.45
CA ALA A 176 3.88 -27.38 -5.25
C ALA A 176 5.31 -27.90 -5.50
N ALA A 177 6.25 -26.96 -5.57
CA ALA A 177 7.68 -27.15 -5.36
C ALA A 177 8.11 -26.17 -4.24
N ASP A 178 9.31 -26.36 -3.67
CA ASP A 178 10.24 -25.29 -3.24
C ASP A 178 10.99 -25.57 -1.93
N GLU A 179 12.29 -25.83 -2.08
CA GLU A 179 13.34 -25.63 -1.07
C GLU A 179 14.49 -24.72 -1.58
N GLU A 180 14.61 -24.48 -2.89
CA GLU A 180 15.69 -23.69 -3.52
C GLU A 180 15.43 -22.16 -3.47
N GLU A 181 14.16 -21.74 -3.40
CA GLU A 181 13.75 -20.33 -3.44
C GLU A 181 14.17 -19.50 -2.20
N VAL A 182 14.37 -20.16 -1.05
CA VAL A 182 14.64 -19.46 0.23
C VAL A 182 16.05 -18.88 0.28
N ASP A 183 17.03 -19.54 -0.35
CA ASP A 183 18.42 -19.08 -0.35
C ASP A 183 18.60 -17.90 -1.32
N ASP A 184 17.89 -17.91 -2.46
CA ASP A 184 17.84 -16.79 -3.41
C ASP A 184 17.24 -15.52 -2.79
N GLU A 185 16.17 -15.65 -1.98
CA GLU A 185 15.55 -14.52 -1.28
C GLU A 185 16.52 -13.85 -0.30
N LEU A 186 17.33 -14.64 0.42
CA LEU A 186 18.34 -14.10 1.33
C LEU A 186 19.42 -13.33 0.59
N GLU A 187 19.95 -13.89 -0.51
CA GLU A 187 20.98 -13.23 -1.30
C GLU A 187 20.50 -11.90 -1.91
N ALA A 188 19.23 -11.84 -2.33
CA ALA A 188 18.60 -10.61 -2.79
C ALA A 188 18.54 -9.54 -1.68
N MET A 189 18.10 -9.92 -0.47
CA MET A 189 18.04 -8.98 0.66
C MET A 189 19.43 -8.50 1.12
N GLU A 190 20.43 -9.39 1.13
CA GLU A 190 21.81 -9.02 1.49
C GLU A 190 22.41 -8.04 0.47
N ARG A 191 22.05 -8.16 -0.82
CA ARG A 191 22.47 -7.25 -1.88
C ARG A 191 21.82 -5.87 -1.73
N GLU A 192 20.49 -5.83 -1.55
CA GLU A 192 19.74 -4.58 -1.37
C GLU A 192 20.23 -3.80 -0.13
N GLU A 193 20.50 -4.51 0.98
CA GLU A 193 21.01 -3.87 2.21
C GLU A 193 22.41 -3.27 2.00
N ARG A 194 23.26 -3.95 1.22
CA ARG A 194 24.60 -3.48 0.88
C ARG A 194 24.54 -2.25 -0.02
N GLU A 195 23.75 -2.28 -1.08
CA GLU A 195 23.56 -1.14 -1.99
C GLU A 195 23.05 0.09 -1.24
N ARG A 196 22.08 -0.08 -0.32
CA ARG A 196 21.56 1.00 0.51
C ARG A 196 22.62 1.57 1.46
N ARG A 197 23.48 0.72 2.04
CA ARG A 197 24.60 1.17 2.88
C ARG A 197 25.62 1.97 2.08
N GLU A 198 26.02 1.45 0.91
CA GLU A 198 26.97 2.11 0.02
C GLU A 198 26.43 3.46 -0.48
N GLU A 199 25.14 3.55 -0.79
CA GLU A 199 24.50 4.82 -1.17
C GLU A 199 24.51 5.83 -0.02
N LYS A 200 24.17 5.40 1.20
CA LYS A 200 24.20 6.27 2.39
C LYS A 200 25.61 6.80 2.67
N GLU A 201 26.62 5.92 2.60
CA GLU A 201 28.03 6.30 2.77
C GLU A 201 28.49 7.25 1.67
N ARG A 202 28.06 7.05 0.41
CA ARG A 202 28.35 7.95 -0.71
C ARG A 202 27.77 9.34 -0.49
N LEU A 203 26.50 9.41 -0.07
CA LEU A 203 25.83 10.69 0.24
C LEU A 203 26.49 11.41 1.42
N GLU A 204 26.82 10.70 2.49
CA GLU A 204 27.54 11.27 3.64
C GLU A 204 28.94 11.79 3.26
N LYS A 205 29.64 11.07 2.37
CA LYS A 205 30.95 11.52 1.84
C LYS A 205 30.82 12.77 0.98
N GLU A 206 29.81 12.82 0.09
CA GLU A 206 29.57 13.97 -0.78
C GLU A 206 29.19 15.23 0.03
N GLU A 207 28.37 15.07 1.07
CA GLU A 207 28.06 16.14 2.03
C GLU A 207 29.32 16.65 2.73
N ARG A 208 30.18 15.74 3.21
CA ARG A 208 31.42 16.12 3.90
C ARG A 208 32.39 16.84 2.97
N GLU A 209 32.57 16.36 1.74
CA GLU A 209 33.41 16.99 0.73
C GLU A 209 32.90 18.40 0.36
N LYS A 210 31.57 18.59 0.26
CA LYS A 210 30.97 19.91 0.03
C LYS A 210 31.23 20.87 1.20
N GLN A 211 31.15 20.39 2.44
CA GLN A 211 31.44 21.20 3.64
C GLN A 211 32.92 21.59 3.69
N GLU A 212 33.83 20.63 3.47
CA GLU A 212 35.28 20.87 3.44
C GLU A 212 35.65 21.85 2.31
N ALA A 213 35.05 21.73 1.12
CA ALA A 213 35.25 22.66 0.02
C ALA A 213 34.73 24.08 0.35
N ALA A 214 33.56 24.19 0.97
CA ALA A 214 33.00 25.48 1.38
C ALA A 214 33.85 26.15 2.48
N GLU A 215 34.38 25.39 3.44
CA GLU A 215 35.34 25.92 4.42
C GLU A 215 36.65 26.37 3.78
N THR A 216 37.15 25.61 2.80
CA THR A 216 38.39 25.94 2.08
C THR A 216 38.22 27.20 1.25
N MET A 217 37.08 27.37 0.54
CA MET A 217 36.76 28.63 -0.15
C MET A 217 36.71 29.79 0.83
N ARG A 218 36.01 29.66 1.97
CA ARG A 218 35.96 30.73 2.98
C ARG A 218 37.34 31.12 3.52
N LYS A 219 38.23 30.14 3.72
CA LYS A 219 39.62 30.39 4.15
C LYS A 219 40.42 31.10 3.05
N LEU A 220 40.24 30.73 1.79
CA LEU A 220 40.89 31.39 0.65
C LEU A 220 40.40 32.85 0.50
N ASP A 221 39.09 33.08 0.54
CA ASP A 221 38.50 34.42 0.48
C ASP A 221 39.04 35.33 1.61
N ALA A 222 39.13 34.80 2.83
CA ALA A 222 39.69 35.54 3.97
C ALA A 222 41.19 35.84 3.82
N LEU A 223 41.96 34.94 3.20
CA LEU A 223 43.38 35.17 2.91
C LEU A 223 43.56 36.23 1.81
N GLU A 224 42.74 36.19 0.76
CA GLU A 224 42.76 37.21 -0.30
C GLU A 224 42.39 38.60 0.25
N GLU A 225 41.38 38.69 1.12
CA GLU A 225 41.02 39.95 1.79
C GLU A 225 42.15 40.48 2.67
N ALA A 226 42.83 39.62 3.44
CA ALA A 226 43.98 40.00 4.25
C ALA A 226 45.17 40.46 3.39
N GLU A 227 45.43 39.79 2.26
CA GLU A 227 46.48 40.19 1.32
C GLU A 227 46.16 41.55 0.67
N ARG A 228 44.90 41.79 0.34
CA ARG A 228 44.46 43.08 -0.19
C ARG A 228 44.59 44.20 0.84
N GLN A 229 44.17 43.96 2.09
CA GLN A 229 44.34 44.93 3.19
C GLN A 229 45.81 45.25 3.46
N THR A 230 46.70 44.26 3.42
CA THR A 230 48.14 44.48 3.62
C THR A 230 48.77 45.26 2.45
N LYS A 231 48.37 44.99 1.21
CA LYS A 231 48.78 45.80 0.03
C LYS A 231 48.27 47.24 0.11
N GLU A 232 47.01 47.44 0.48
CA GLU A 232 46.42 48.78 0.68
C GLU A 232 47.12 49.55 1.83
N ALA A 233 47.44 48.87 2.93
CA ALA A 233 48.18 49.46 4.04
C ALA A 233 49.64 49.79 3.67
N ALA A 234 50.31 48.94 2.89
CA ALA A 234 51.65 49.20 2.38
C ALA A 234 51.67 50.39 1.40
N ALA A 235 50.68 50.48 0.51
CA ALA A 235 50.51 51.59 -0.42
C ALA A 235 50.25 52.92 0.32
N LYS A 236 49.41 52.92 1.37
CA LYS A 236 49.21 54.10 2.23
C LYS A 236 50.49 54.51 2.95
N LYS A 237 51.24 53.55 3.53
CA LYS A 237 52.53 53.85 4.18
C LYS A 237 53.55 54.45 3.20
N GLN A 238 53.65 53.91 1.98
CA GLN A 238 54.52 54.48 0.96
C GLN A 238 54.09 55.90 0.55
N ALA A 239 52.78 56.14 0.38
CA ALA A 239 52.27 57.47 0.07
C ALA A 239 52.52 58.48 1.21
N ASP A 240 52.38 58.06 2.46
CA ASP A 240 52.67 58.89 3.64
C ASP A 240 54.17 59.21 3.75
N GLU A 241 55.05 58.23 3.49
CA GLU A 241 56.51 58.44 3.47
C GLU A 241 56.95 59.38 2.33
N GLU A 242 56.36 59.25 1.14
CA GLU A 242 56.59 60.16 0.02
C GLU A 242 56.08 61.58 0.31
N ALA A 243 54.92 61.71 0.93
CA ALA A 243 54.37 62.99 1.36
C ALA A 243 55.26 63.67 2.41
N GLN A 244 55.74 62.94 3.42
CA GLN A 244 56.67 63.47 4.42
C GLN A 244 58.02 63.86 3.82
N LYS A 245 58.55 63.09 2.86
CA LYS A 245 59.78 63.47 2.13
C LYS A 245 59.57 64.72 1.28
N ALA A 246 58.43 64.85 0.62
CA ALA A 246 58.08 66.04 -0.16
C ALA A 246 57.90 67.27 0.73
N GLU A 247 57.30 67.10 1.92
CA GLU A 247 57.17 68.17 2.92
C GLU A 247 58.52 68.60 3.47
N ARG A 248 59.39 67.66 3.85
CA ARG A 248 60.77 67.93 4.30
C ARG A 248 61.58 68.68 3.24
N ALA A 249 61.48 68.26 1.98
CA ALA A 249 62.14 68.93 0.86
C ALA A 249 61.59 70.34 0.61
N ARG A 250 60.31 70.60 0.89
CA ARG A 250 59.72 71.95 0.83
C ARG A 250 60.19 72.83 1.98
N THR A 251 60.26 72.29 3.20
CA THR A 251 60.80 73.03 4.36
C THR A 251 62.28 73.34 4.20
N GLU A 252 63.09 72.41 3.68
CA GLU A 252 64.50 72.66 3.39
C GLU A 252 64.69 73.76 2.35
N LYS A 253 63.92 73.74 1.26
CA LYS A 253 63.92 74.83 0.27
C LYS A 253 63.46 76.18 0.85
N SER A 254 62.52 76.17 1.80
CA SER A 254 62.05 77.38 2.48
C SER A 254 63.15 77.96 3.39
N ILE A 255 63.83 77.10 4.16
CA ILE A 255 64.94 77.48 5.04
C ILE A 255 66.13 78.00 4.20
N GLU A 256 66.44 77.35 3.08
CA GLU A 256 67.48 77.81 2.15
C GLU A 256 67.13 79.18 1.52
N GLY A 257 65.85 79.42 1.25
CA GLY A 257 65.34 80.72 0.79
C GLY A 257 65.45 81.83 1.84
N GLU A 258 65.20 81.51 3.11
CA GLU A 258 65.34 82.45 4.24
C GLU A 258 66.81 82.76 4.55
N LEU A 259 67.70 81.76 4.51
CA LEU A 259 69.14 81.95 4.67
C LEU A 259 69.73 82.82 3.55
N LYS A 260 69.25 82.68 2.31
CA LYS A 260 69.63 83.58 1.21
C LYS A 260 69.17 85.03 1.43
N ARG A 261 68.00 85.25 2.07
CA ARG A 261 67.55 86.61 2.42
C ARG A 261 68.38 87.21 3.55
N LEU A 262 68.70 86.43 4.59
CA LEU A 262 69.59 86.87 5.68
C LEU A 262 71.02 87.17 5.21
N SER A 263 71.53 86.43 4.22
CA SER A 263 72.83 86.72 3.59
C SER A 263 72.84 88.04 2.81
N LEU A 264 71.70 88.48 2.26
CA LEU A 264 71.58 89.75 1.54
C LEU A 264 71.41 90.95 2.48
N ASP A 265 70.90 90.74 3.69
CA ASP A 265 70.76 91.79 4.72
C ASP A 265 72.05 91.99 5.54
N ALA A 266 72.90 90.96 5.66
CA ALA A 266 74.21 91.08 6.31
C ALA A 266 75.25 91.88 5.48
N GLU A 267 75.09 91.96 4.16
CA GLU A 267 75.93 92.79 3.27
C GLU A 267 75.55 94.28 3.26
N LYS A 268 74.48 94.71 3.95
CA LYS A 268 74.03 96.12 4.00
C LYS A 268 74.34 96.89 5.29
N VAL A 269 74.99 96.29 6.30
CA VAL A 269 75.26 96.96 7.60
C VAL A 269 76.76 97.17 7.90
N LEU A 270 77.65 96.93 6.93
CA LEU A 270 79.05 97.38 6.98
C LEU A 270 79.41 98.14 5.69
N ALA A 271 78.90 99.37 5.60
CA ALA A 271 79.61 100.52 5.06
C ALA A 271 79.92 101.46 6.22
#